data_AF-A0A7C7UQ14-F1
#
_entry.id   AF-A0A7C7UQ14-F1
#
_cell.length_a   1.000
_cell.length_b   1.000
_cell.length_c   1.000
_cell.angle_alpha   90.00
_cell.angle_beta   90.00
_cell.angle_gamma   90.00
#
_symmetry.space_group_name_H-M   'P 1'
#
loop_
_entity.id
_entity.type
_entity.pdbx_description
1 polymer ?
#
loop_
_entity_poly.entity_id
_entity_poly.type
_entity_poly.pdbx_seq_one_letter_code
_entity_poly.pdbx_strand_id
1 'polypeptide(L)'
;MNKLFAKSCERMDEVVDESVDLVVTSPPYWNAIDYEQHVADPEEWYRTRRGEPYEEYLDWLRVCFTEVFRTQKPGGFCAVVIGTVLFNGRQYPVPQHLVVLMEEIGYEYHQEIVWHKVTGGVKRAGVTIQHPYPGYYHPNIMSESILIFRKPGPKIYKTRSRVEKEANRINIDAIFTREIANNVWHIAPVPPNYLPHPCPFPEEIPYRLILLYSYAGDLVLDPFIGIGTTAKVAKALGRRYVGYEIQEKYVAVARQRLHEPLHLREQLIARFEKMPVRDRQFVEHLDRHRAQARQLTLAGLRVREPGAEYAARQQGEVQMDYEALAKKAPWLREYGHKMIIDSDLDGILSGVLLTWLWDWEIVGFYDTRRLWLLSDHTNFLSGRYIFVDHDIYRHNIRSIGHHMLQFSRNVPLPELTDSDAHVNPNLMRGFNFEEHFDKKYPFATVHFLLCCYDAWGDLQRRNYRIPREFLPLLLRPDSPLETAAKFQTNVLEWLDWLGGRDLDRESPIYPLCSILYHTPPRRLLEWGSQLGTKFQELGFGRTSQCTFKDPTSRQTWKRFKNLLTWITEVSKWSFDWPDFPEREMECIELACQPRQKPSAENYEAMLEQFPFSFALTSRRNTGLSFTLLPANL
;
A
#
# COMPACT_ATOMS: atom_id res chain seq x y z
N MET A 1 -12.06 -20.54 -35.65
CA MET A 1 -12.99 -19.73 -36.47
C MET A 1 -12.48 -18.30 -36.45
N ASN A 2 -12.20 -17.70 -37.61
CA ASN A 2 -11.77 -16.30 -37.79
C ASN A 2 -12.66 -15.70 -38.89
N LYS A 3 -13.90 -15.33 -38.54
CA LYS A 3 -14.95 -15.01 -39.51
C LYS A 3 -15.73 -13.76 -39.10
N LEU A 4 -16.12 -12.96 -40.10
CA LEU A 4 -17.04 -11.84 -39.96
C LEU A 4 -18.21 -12.07 -40.91
N PHE A 5 -19.43 -12.05 -40.38
CA PHE A 5 -20.66 -12.28 -41.12
C PHE A 5 -21.45 -11.00 -41.30
N ALA A 6 -21.94 -10.78 -42.51
CA ALA A 6 -22.85 -9.69 -42.84
C ALA A 6 -24.31 -10.14 -42.68
N LYS A 7 -24.72 -10.36 -41.43
CA LYS A 7 -26.08 -10.83 -41.07
C LYS A 7 -26.41 -10.54 -39.61
N SER A 8 -27.68 -10.72 -39.24
CA SER A 8 -28.16 -10.58 -37.86
C SER A 8 -27.54 -11.64 -36.93
N CYS A 9 -27.28 -11.24 -35.68
CA CYS A 9 -26.82 -12.11 -34.59
C CYS A 9 -27.98 -12.80 -33.85
N GLU A 10 -29.24 -12.50 -34.18
CA GLU A 10 -30.42 -13.17 -33.58
C GLU A 10 -30.40 -14.68 -33.78
N ARG A 11 -29.68 -15.14 -34.82
CA ARG A 11 -29.43 -16.55 -35.08
C ARG A 11 -28.03 -16.79 -35.67
N MET A 12 -27.19 -17.46 -34.88
CA MET A 12 -25.78 -17.74 -35.15
C MET A 12 -25.57 -19.23 -35.42
N ASP A 13 -26.26 -19.80 -36.42
CA ASP A 13 -26.19 -21.23 -36.77
C ASP A 13 -24.77 -21.72 -37.11
N GLU A 14 -23.86 -20.82 -37.51
CA GLU A 14 -22.45 -21.14 -37.81
C GLU A 14 -21.59 -21.32 -36.55
N VAL A 15 -22.10 -20.89 -35.39
CA VAL A 15 -21.41 -21.00 -34.10
C VAL A 15 -22.04 -22.14 -33.32
N VAL A 16 -21.23 -23.17 -33.11
CA VAL A 16 -21.60 -24.34 -32.29
C VAL A 16 -21.89 -23.88 -30.86
N ASP A 17 -22.90 -24.49 -30.22
CA ASP A 17 -23.20 -24.35 -28.81
C ASP A 17 -21.93 -24.46 -27.96
N GLU A 18 -21.83 -23.62 -26.93
CA GLU A 18 -20.74 -23.68 -25.94
C GLU A 18 -19.33 -23.71 -26.54
N SER A 19 -19.08 -22.92 -27.60
CA SER A 19 -17.78 -22.86 -28.28
C SER A 19 -17.04 -21.53 -28.09
N VAL A 20 -17.74 -20.47 -27.69
CA VAL A 20 -17.20 -19.12 -27.46
C VAL A 20 -16.66 -18.99 -26.03
N ASP A 21 -15.44 -18.47 -25.89
CA ASP A 21 -14.76 -18.34 -24.59
C ASP A 21 -15.03 -16.99 -23.92
N LEU A 22 -15.12 -15.92 -24.72
CA LEU A 22 -15.32 -14.55 -24.26
C LEU A 22 -16.21 -13.79 -25.26
N VAL A 23 -17.14 -12.99 -24.74
CA VAL A 23 -17.91 -12.01 -25.53
C VAL A 23 -17.46 -10.61 -25.12
N VAL A 24 -17.14 -9.76 -26.09
CA VAL A 24 -16.89 -8.32 -25.87
C VAL A 24 -17.65 -7.55 -26.92
N THR A 25 -18.60 -6.71 -26.50
CA THR A 25 -19.52 -6.07 -27.45
C THR A 25 -20.10 -4.77 -26.91
N SER A 26 -20.77 -4.04 -27.80
CA SER A 26 -21.59 -2.88 -27.48
C SER A 26 -22.82 -2.89 -28.40
N PRO A 27 -24.02 -3.23 -27.87
CA PRO A 27 -25.22 -3.22 -28.68
C PRO A 27 -25.56 -1.80 -29.14
N PRO A 28 -26.26 -1.63 -30.27
CA PRO A 28 -26.83 -0.34 -30.63
C PRO A 28 -27.79 0.12 -29.54
N TYR A 29 -27.64 1.34 -29.02
CA TYR A 29 -28.56 1.84 -27.99
C TYR A 29 -29.88 2.26 -28.63
N TRP A 30 -30.99 2.12 -27.89
CA TRP A 30 -32.34 2.46 -28.35
C TRP A 30 -32.47 3.86 -28.98
N ASN A 31 -31.70 4.84 -28.49
CA ASN A 31 -31.72 6.22 -29.01
C ASN A 31 -30.59 6.56 -29.99
N ALA A 32 -29.77 5.58 -30.41
CA ALA A 32 -28.44 5.92 -30.86
C ALA A 32 -28.44 6.54 -32.26
N ILE A 33 -28.69 5.76 -33.32
CA ILE A 33 -28.21 6.06 -34.67
C ILE A 33 -29.02 5.23 -35.69
N ASP A 34 -29.48 5.86 -36.78
CA ASP A 34 -29.92 5.15 -37.99
C ASP A 34 -28.70 4.86 -38.86
N TYR A 35 -28.23 3.61 -38.78
CA TYR A 35 -27.03 3.18 -39.49
C TYR A 35 -27.23 3.09 -41.00
N GLU A 36 -28.46 2.88 -41.49
CA GLU A 36 -28.76 2.87 -42.93
C GLU A 36 -28.61 4.28 -43.50
N GLN A 37 -29.12 5.29 -42.79
CA GLN A 37 -28.97 6.69 -43.17
C GLN A 37 -27.52 7.15 -43.07
N HIS A 38 -26.80 6.81 -42.00
CA HIS A 38 -25.36 7.11 -41.90
C HIS A 38 -24.55 6.47 -43.05
N VAL A 39 -24.91 5.24 -43.45
CA VAL A 39 -24.26 4.53 -44.56
C VAL A 39 -24.60 5.14 -45.92
N ALA A 40 -25.75 5.81 -46.05
CA ALA A 40 -26.18 6.50 -47.25
C ALA A 40 -25.54 7.90 -47.37
N ASP A 41 -25.57 8.70 -46.30
CA ASP A 41 -24.95 10.01 -46.21
C ASP A 41 -24.44 10.30 -44.78
N PRO A 42 -23.11 10.26 -44.56
CA PRO A 42 -22.50 10.58 -43.25
C PRO A 42 -22.66 12.03 -42.80
N GLU A 43 -22.96 12.97 -43.71
CA GLU A 43 -23.11 14.41 -43.43
C GLU A 43 -24.55 14.78 -43.03
N GLU A 44 -25.54 13.90 -43.28
CA GLU A 44 -26.91 14.10 -42.81
C GLU A 44 -27.05 13.84 -41.30
N TRP A 45 -28.11 14.39 -40.69
CA TRP A 45 -28.45 14.07 -39.30
C TRP A 45 -29.00 12.65 -39.18
N TYR A 46 -28.13 11.64 -39.14
CA TYR A 46 -28.46 10.22 -39.05
C TYR A 46 -28.89 9.74 -37.66
N ARG A 47 -29.05 10.64 -36.68
CA ARG A 47 -29.71 10.32 -35.41
C ARG A 47 -31.22 10.40 -35.58
N THR A 48 -31.73 9.67 -36.55
CA THR A 48 -33.15 9.58 -36.88
C THR A 48 -33.78 8.44 -36.10
N ARG A 49 -35.00 8.73 -35.66
CA ARG A 49 -35.74 8.00 -34.64
C ARG A 49 -36.33 6.73 -35.26
N ARG A 50 -36.00 5.53 -34.77
CA ARG A 50 -36.93 4.39 -34.90
C ARG A 50 -37.87 4.43 -33.70
N GLY A 51 -39.15 4.64 -33.98
CA GLY A 51 -40.22 4.87 -33.02
C GLY A 51 -40.78 3.61 -32.36
N GLU A 52 -39.97 2.56 -32.23
CA GLU A 52 -40.38 1.32 -31.57
C GLU A 52 -40.36 1.52 -30.05
N PRO A 53 -41.36 0.98 -29.31
CA PRO A 53 -41.39 0.98 -27.86
C PRO A 53 -40.06 0.54 -27.23
N TYR A 54 -39.72 1.14 -26.10
CA TYR A 54 -38.49 0.81 -25.38
C TYR A 54 -38.43 -0.66 -24.95
N GLU A 55 -39.60 -1.23 -24.68
CA GLU A 55 -39.82 -2.62 -24.31
C GLU A 55 -39.49 -3.57 -25.48
N GLU A 56 -39.85 -3.21 -26.71
CA GLU A 56 -39.50 -4.00 -27.91
C GLU A 56 -37.98 -4.04 -28.13
N TYR A 57 -37.28 -2.95 -27.81
CA TYR A 57 -35.82 -2.95 -27.80
C TYR A 57 -35.23 -3.90 -26.75
N LEU A 58 -35.81 -3.96 -25.55
CA LEU A 58 -35.39 -4.92 -24.53
C LEU A 58 -35.68 -6.36 -24.95
N ASP A 59 -36.82 -6.62 -25.58
CA ASP A 59 -37.15 -7.94 -26.12
C ASP A 59 -36.19 -8.36 -27.23
N TRP A 60 -35.81 -7.43 -28.11
CA TRP A 60 -34.80 -7.67 -29.14
C TRP A 60 -33.42 -7.98 -28.53
N LEU A 61 -32.98 -7.25 -27.50
CA LEU A 61 -31.77 -7.58 -26.75
C LEU A 61 -31.87 -8.97 -26.12
N ARG A 62 -33.04 -9.36 -25.60
CA ARG A 62 -33.27 -10.69 -25.02
C ARG A 62 -33.05 -11.78 -26.07
N VAL A 63 -33.58 -11.62 -27.28
CA VAL A 63 -33.35 -12.56 -28.39
C VAL A 63 -31.85 -12.68 -28.70
N CYS A 64 -31.18 -11.55 -28.91
CA CYS A 64 -29.75 -11.54 -29.24
C CYS A 64 -28.90 -12.19 -28.15
N PHE A 65 -29.08 -11.80 -26.88
CA PHE A 65 -28.27 -12.31 -25.78
C PHE A 65 -28.63 -13.75 -25.38
N THR A 66 -29.83 -14.23 -25.68
CA THR A 66 -30.17 -15.66 -25.53
C THR A 66 -29.34 -16.50 -26.51
N GLU A 67 -29.21 -16.02 -27.75
CA GLU A 67 -28.39 -16.70 -28.75
C GLU A 67 -26.89 -16.61 -28.40
N VAL A 68 -26.43 -15.48 -27.87
CA VAL A 68 -25.07 -15.35 -27.32
C VAL A 68 -24.85 -16.36 -26.17
N PHE A 69 -25.80 -16.48 -25.25
CA PHE A 69 -25.73 -17.42 -24.13
C PHE A 69 -25.63 -18.89 -24.60
N ARG A 70 -26.36 -19.28 -25.65
CA ARG A 70 -26.24 -20.61 -26.28
C ARG A 70 -24.81 -20.88 -26.74
N THR A 71 -24.21 -19.94 -27.45
CA THR A 71 -22.86 -20.11 -28.03
C THR A 71 -21.73 -20.09 -26.99
N GLN A 72 -21.94 -19.46 -25.83
CA GLN A 72 -20.89 -19.25 -24.83
C GLN A 72 -20.62 -20.48 -23.99
N LYS A 73 -19.35 -20.77 -23.70
CA LYS A 73 -18.93 -21.85 -22.81
C LYS A 73 -19.35 -21.63 -21.36
N PRO A 74 -19.69 -22.69 -20.61
CA PRO A 74 -19.83 -22.62 -19.17
C PRO A 74 -18.59 -22.00 -18.51
N GLY A 75 -18.81 -21.02 -17.63
CA GLY A 75 -17.75 -20.29 -16.93
C GLY A 75 -17.12 -19.13 -17.68
N GLY A 76 -17.37 -18.98 -19.00
CA GLY A 76 -16.88 -17.88 -19.82
C GLY A 76 -17.52 -16.53 -19.46
N PHE A 77 -16.91 -15.44 -19.90
CA PHE A 77 -17.34 -14.08 -19.57
C PHE A 77 -18.03 -13.39 -20.76
N CYS A 78 -19.00 -12.52 -20.47
CA CYS A 78 -19.65 -11.63 -21.43
C CYS A 78 -19.52 -10.19 -20.93
N ALA A 79 -18.80 -9.36 -21.67
CA ALA A 79 -18.58 -7.95 -21.37
C ALA A 79 -19.37 -7.07 -22.35
N VAL A 80 -20.29 -6.28 -21.82
CA VAL A 80 -21.20 -5.44 -22.61
C VAL A 80 -20.97 -3.97 -22.25
N VAL A 81 -20.53 -3.17 -23.21
CA VAL A 81 -20.43 -1.71 -23.10
C VAL A 81 -21.80 -1.11 -23.40
N ILE A 82 -22.41 -0.46 -22.41
CA ILE A 82 -23.75 0.12 -22.51
C ILE A 82 -23.89 1.41 -21.70
N GLY A 83 -24.58 2.41 -22.24
CA GLY A 83 -24.83 3.70 -21.61
C GLY A 83 -26.29 3.94 -21.27
N THR A 84 -26.56 4.93 -20.41
CA THR A 84 -27.93 5.43 -20.22
C THR A 84 -28.41 6.16 -21.48
N VAL A 85 -29.70 6.06 -21.76
CA VAL A 85 -30.33 6.68 -22.92
C VAL A 85 -31.14 7.90 -22.48
N LEU A 86 -31.02 9.00 -23.20
CA LEU A 86 -31.87 10.19 -23.04
C LEU A 86 -32.76 10.30 -24.29
N PHE A 87 -34.08 10.26 -24.09
CA PHE A 87 -35.05 10.36 -25.17
C PHE A 87 -36.26 11.19 -24.73
N ASN A 88 -36.62 12.22 -25.50
CA ASN A 88 -37.70 13.17 -25.20
C ASN A 88 -37.69 13.70 -23.75
N GLY A 89 -36.51 14.06 -23.25
CA GLY A 89 -36.33 14.59 -21.90
C GLY A 89 -36.39 13.54 -20.78
N ARG A 90 -36.73 12.29 -21.09
CA ARG A 90 -36.73 11.15 -20.15
C ARG A 90 -35.42 10.38 -20.23
N GLN A 91 -34.87 10.05 -19.07
CA GLN A 91 -33.69 9.20 -18.95
C GLN A 91 -34.12 7.73 -18.76
N TYR A 92 -33.51 6.84 -19.52
CA TYR A 92 -33.76 5.41 -19.52
C TYR A 92 -32.54 4.69 -18.92
N PRO A 93 -32.72 3.90 -17.85
CA PRO A 93 -31.65 3.19 -17.16
C PRO A 93 -31.33 1.87 -17.87
N VAL A 94 -30.92 1.95 -19.15
CA VAL A 94 -30.68 0.77 -19.99
C VAL A 94 -29.66 -0.20 -19.38
N PRO A 95 -28.53 0.24 -18.79
CA PRO A 95 -27.61 -0.69 -18.13
C PRO A 95 -28.28 -1.52 -17.04
N GLN A 96 -29.16 -0.91 -16.23
CA GLN A 96 -29.85 -1.58 -15.12
C GLN A 96 -30.88 -2.59 -15.64
N HIS A 97 -31.67 -2.24 -16.66
CA HIS A 97 -32.60 -3.18 -17.27
C HIS A 97 -31.87 -4.33 -17.98
N LEU A 98 -30.70 -4.07 -18.57
CA LEU A 98 -29.87 -5.12 -19.16
C LEU A 98 -29.38 -6.11 -18.11
N VAL A 99 -29.00 -5.67 -16.90
CA VAL A 99 -28.60 -6.60 -15.82
C VAL A 99 -29.72 -7.60 -15.52
N VAL A 100 -30.95 -7.09 -15.30
CA VAL A 100 -32.12 -7.95 -15.02
C VAL A 100 -32.37 -8.93 -16.16
N LEU A 101 -32.36 -8.43 -17.41
CA LEU A 101 -32.56 -9.26 -18.59
C LEU A 101 -31.50 -10.37 -18.72
N MET A 102 -30.23 -10.05 -18.49
CA MET A 102 -29.13 -11.01 -18.58
C MET A 102 -29.24 -12.09 -17.49
N GLU A 103 -29.63 -11.72 -16.28
CA GLU A 103 -29.89 -12.68 -15.19
C GLU A 103 -31.06 -13.61 -15.50
N GLU A 104 -32.14 -13.09 -16.10
CA GLU A 104 -33.27 -13.91 -16.56
C GLU A 104 -32.91 -14.90 -17.66
N ILE A 105 -31.96 -14.57 -18.54
CA ILE A 105 -31.40 -15.50 -19.54
C ILE A 105 -30.57 -16.61 -18.88
N GLY A 106 -30.04 -16.37 -17.68
CA GLY A 106 -29.26 -17.32 -16.90
C GLY A 106 -27.79 -16.94 -16.72
N TYR A 107 -27.38 -15.72 -17.04
CA TYR A 107 -26.06 -15.20 -16.66
C TYR A 107 -26.00 -14.88 -15.16
N GLU A 108 -24.82 -15.00 -14.57
CA GLU A 108 -24.49 -14.41 -13.28
C GLU A 108 -23.93 -13.00 -13.51
N TYR A 109 -24.49 -11.98 -12.85
CA TYR A 109 -23.82 -10.69 -12.77
C TYR A 109 -22.48 -10.83 -12.04
N HIS A 110 -21.39 -10.38 -12.66
CA HIS A 110 -20.06 -10.48 -12.07
C HIS A 110 -19.62 -9.16 -11.44
N GLN A 111 -19.61 -8.09 -12.22
CA GLN A 111 -19.24 -6.74 -11.78
C GLN A 111 -19.52 -5.69 -12.87
N GLU A 112 -19.44 -4.41 -12.48
CA GLU A 112 -19.45 -3.27 -13.38
C GLU A 112 -18.10 -2.57 -13.36
N ILE A 113 -17.62 -2.19 -14.54
CA ILE A 113 -16.53 -1.26 -14.72
C ILE A 113 -17.10 0.02 -15.35
N VAL A 114 -16.89 1.17 -14.71
CA VAL A 114 -17.32 2.47 -15.23
C VAL A 114 -16.28 2.98 -16.21
N TRP A 115 -16.64 3.07 -17.48
CA TRP A 115 -15.83 3.75 -18.47
C TRP A 115 -16.05 5.27 -18.36
N HIS A 116 -15.07 5.98 -17.81
CA HIS A 116 -15.03 7.44 -17.77
C HIS A 116 -14.31 7.98 -19.02
N LYS A 117 -15.04 8.75 -19.84
CA LYS A 117 -14.61 9.15 -21.18
C LYS A 117 -13.55 10.25 -21.23
N VAL A 118 -13.21 10.90 -20.11
CA VAL A 118 -12.18 11.95 -19.91
C VAL A 118 -12.18 13.20 -20.81
N THR A 119 -12.46 13.09 -22.11
CA THR A 119 -12.31 14.16 -23.13
C THR A 119 -13.57 14.37 -23.98
N GLY A 120 -14.57 13.48 -23.92
CA GLY A 120 -15.80 13.61 -24.72
C GLY A 120 -17.02 12.93 -24.10
N GLY A 121 -18.12 13.67 -23.96
CA GLY A 121 -19.39 13.17 -23.43
C GLY A 121 -20.56 14.07 -23.79
N VAL A 122 -21.76 13.73 -23.32
CA VAL A 122 -22.97 14.52 -23.62
C VAL A 122 -23.02 15.73 -22.69
N LYS A 123 -22.82 16.92 -23.27
CA LYS A 123 -22.90 18.19 -22.52
C LYS A 123 -24.37 18.50 -22.21
N ARG A 124 -24.71 18.56 -20.92
CA ARG A 124 -26.05 18.89 -20.43
C ARG A 124 -26.05 20.03 -19.40
N ALA A 125 -24.92 20.26 -18.75
CA ALA A 125 -24.77 21.31 -17.75
C ALA A 125 -25.01 22.72 -18.32
N GLY A 126 -25.02 22.90 -19.64
CA GLY A 126 -25.36 24.16 -20.30
C GLY A 126 -26.73 24.70 -19.89
N VAL A 127 -27.74 23.84 -19.69
CA VAL A 127 -29.06 24.25 -19.22
C VAL A 127 -28.98 24.83 -17.80
N THR A 128 -28.22 24.18 -16.91
CA THR A 128 -27.99 24.65 -15.55
C THR A 128 -27.17 25.95 -15.52
N ILE A 129 -26.22 26.11 -16.44
CA ILE A 129 -25.41 27.33 -16.56
C ILE A 129 -26.28 28.52 -17.01
N GLN A 130 -27.20 28.28 -17.96
CA GLN A 130 -28.15 29.30 -18.44
C GLN A 130 -29.24 29.62 -17.41
N HIS A 131 -29.65 28.60 -16.64
CA HIS A 131 -30.70 28.70 -15.62
C HIS A 131 -30.17 28.14 -14.29
N PRO A 132 -29.44 28.94 -13.50
CA PRO A 132 -28.75 28.50 -12.29
C PRO A 132 -29.70 28.37 -11.08
N TYR A 133 -30.84 27.69 -11.28
CA TYR A 133 -31.89 27.51 -10.29
C TYR A 133 -32.13 26.02 -10.02
N PRO A 134 -32.52 25.62 -8.78
CA PRO A 134 -32.94 24.26 -8.49
C PRO A 134 -34.00 23.77 -9.48
N GLY A 135 -33.87 22.53 -9.93
CA GLY A 135 -34.73 21.93 -10.96
C GLY A 135 -34.16 21.97 -12.38
N TYR A 136 -33.19 22.85 -12.67
CA TYR A 136 -32.50 22.92 -13.97
C TYR A 136 -31.15 22.16 -13.98
N TYR A 137 -30.83 21.43 -12.91
CA TYR A 137 -29.58 20.68 -12.78
C TYR A 137 -29.56 19.44 -13.69
N HIS A 138 -28.66 19.44 -14.66
CA HIS A 138 -28.42 18.30 -15.54
C HIS A 138 -26.92 18.04 -15.68
N PRO A 139 -26.37 16.99 -15.04
CA PRO A 139 -24.95 16.69 -15.15
C PRO A 139 -24.59 16.25 -16.56
N ASN A 140 -23.36 16.59 -16.97
CA ASN A 140 -22.80 16.04 -18.20
C ASN A 140 -22.70 14.52 -18.08
N ILE A 141 -23.06 13.79 -19.15
CA ILE A 141 -22.93 12.33 -19.18
C ILE A 141 -21.54 12.01 -19.70
N MET A 142 -20.63 11.70 -18.78
CA MET A 142 -19.21 11.44 -19.04
C MET A 142 -18.81 9.98 -18.87
N SER A 143 -19.78 9.11 -18.57
CA SER A 143 -19.54 7.69 -18.32
C SER A 143 -20.48 6.78 -19.08
N GLU A 144 -20.01 5.56 -19.32
CA GLU A 144 -20.79 4.39 -19.71
C GLU A 144 -20.42 3.20 -18.82
N SER A 145 -21.28 2.19 -18.78
CA SER A 145 -21.07 0.97 -18.02
C SER A 145 -20.45 -0.09 -18.92
N ILE A 146 -19.42 -0.76 -18.44
CA ILE A 146 -18.94 -2.03 -18.99
C ILE A 146 -19.41 -3.11 -18.01
N LEU A 147 -20.56 -3.71 -18.32
CA LEU A 147 -21.17 -4.74 -17.49
C LEU A 147 -20.51 -6.07 -17.80
N ILE A 148 -20.02 -6.75 -16.76
CA ILE A 148 -19.40 -8.06 -16.86
C ILE A 148 -20.35 -9.11 -16.31
N PHE A 149 -20.68 -10.08 -17.14
CA PHE A 149 -21.48 -11.24 -16.82
C PHE A 149 -20.67 -12.51 -16.97
N ARG A 150 -21.10 -13.58 -16.31
CA ARG A 150 -20.48 -14.88 -16.39
C ARG A 150 -21.54 -15.95 -16.60
N LYS A 151 -21.35 -16.82 -17.59
CA LYS A 151 -22.20 -18.00 -17.73
C LYS A 151 -21.88 -18.98 -16.60
N PRO A 152 -22.85 -19.51 -15.85
CA PRO A 152 -22.58 -20.48 -14.78
C PRO A 152 -21.69 -21.63 -15.27
N GLY A 153 -20.75 -22.07 -14.43
CA GLY A 153 -19.81 -23.13 -14.79
C GLY A 153 -18.48 -23.08 -14.02
N PRO A 154 -17.49 -23.91 -14.39
CA PRO A 154 -16.17 -23.90 -13.78
C PRO A 154 -15.41 -22.59 -14.11
N LYS A 155 -14.45 -22.20 -13.27
CA LYS A 155 -13.63 -21.01 -13.55
C LYS A 155 -12.70 -21.30 -14.74
N ILE A 156 -12.59 -20.39 -15.72
CA ILE A 156 -11.87 -20.60 -16.99
C ILE A 156 -10.39 -21.00 -16.82
N TYR A 157 -9.75 -20.62 -15.72
CA TYR A 157 -8.35 -20.96 -15.44
C TYR A 157 -8.16 -22.38 -14.90
N LYS A 158 -9.22 -23.08 -14.47
CA LYS A 158 -9.10 -24.42 -13.88
C LYS A 158 -8.66 -25.47 -14.91
N THR A 159 -9.08 -25.33 -16.16
CA THR A 159 -8.79 -26.27 -17.25
C THR A 159 -7.51 -25.94 -18.01
N ARG A 160 -6.81 -24.84 -17.66
CA ARG A 160 -5.60 -24.38 -18.35
C ARG A 160 -4.34 -24.94 -17.70
N SER A 161 -3.42 -25.40 -18.56
CA SER A 161 -2.09 -25.86 -18.16
C SER A 161 -1.26 -24.73 -17.54
N ARG A 162 -0.19 -25.10 -16.81
CA ARG A 162 0.75 -24.11 -16.26
C ARG A 162 1.44 -23.29 -17.36
N VAL A 163 1.71 -23.91 -18.50
CA VAL A 163 2.36 -23.28 -19.66
C VAL A 163 1.44 -22.23 -20.28
N GLU A 164 0.16 -22.55 -20.50
CA GLU A 164 -0.82 -21.58 -20.99
C GLU A 164 -1.01 -20.40 -20.03
N LYS A 165 -0.99 -20.67 -18.71
CA LYS A 165 -1.08 -19.63 -17.68
C LYS A 165 0.12 -18.68 -17.71
N GLU A 166 1.33 -19.20 -17.79
CA GLU A 166 2.52 -18.36 -17.83
C GLU A 166 2.60 -17.55 -19.14
N ALA A 167 2.22 -18.17 -20.28
CA ALA A 167 2.20 -17.48 -21.57
C ALA A 167 1.17 -16.34 -21.66
N ASN A 168 0.16 -16.34 -20.78
CA ASN A 168 -0.88 -15.30 -20.69
C ASN A 168 -0.79 -14.49 -19.40
N ARG A 169 0.40 -14.45 -18.77
CA ARG A 169 0.59 -13.69 -17.54
C ARG A 169 0.36 -12.20 -17.79
N ILE A 170 -0.58 -11.62 -17.05
CA ILE A 170 -0.88 -10.18 -17.08
C ILE A 170 0.30 -9.42 -16.47
N ASN A 171 0.70 -8.32 -17.10
CA ASN A 171 1.73 -7.44 -16.55
C ASN A 171 1.18 -6.65 -15.35
N ILE A 172 1.82 -6.78 -14.19
CA ILE A 172 1.41 -6.11 -12.96
C ILE A 172 2.33 -4.91 -12.71
N ASP A 173 2.08 -3.82 -13.44
CA ASP A 173 2.83 -2.56 -13.39
C ASP A 173 2.00 -1.40 -12.80
N ALA A 174 2.49 -0.17 -12.93
CA ALA A 174 1.80 1.02 -12.42
C ALA A 174 0.47 1.28 -13.13
N ILE A 175 0.38 0.98 -14.43
CA ILE A 175 -0.84 1.10 -15.22
C ILE A 175 -1.87 0.10 -14.70
N PHE A 176 -1.47 -1.16 -14.49
CA PHE A 176 -2.36 -2.15 -13.92
C PHE A 176 -2.84 -1.72 -12.54
N THR A 177 -1.92 -1.43 -11.62
CA THR A 177 -2.25 -1.18 -10.21
C THR A 177 -3.02 0.13 -9.95
N ARG A 178 -2.91 1.13 -10.83
CA ARG A 178 -3.52 2.45 -10.63
C ARG A 178 -4.69 2.75 -11.56
N GLU A 179 -4.90 1.96 -12.61
CA GLU A 179 -5.93 2.20 -13.61
C GLU A 179 -6.73 0.91 -13.90
N ILE A 180 -6.09 -0.15 -14.40
CA ILE A 180 -6.80 -1.37 -14.84
C ILE A 180 -7.42 -2.15 -13.66
N ALA A 181 -6.76 -2.17 -12.50
CA ALA A 181 -7.22 -2.87 -11.29
C ALA A 181 -8.41 -2.18 -10.59
N ASN A 182 -8.73 -0.94 -10.97
CA ASN A 182 -9.88 -0.21 -10.46
C ASN A 182 -11.15 -0.52 -11.27
N ASN A 183 -12.31 -0.27 -10.68
CA ASN A 183 -13.61 -0.37 -11.36
C ASN A 183 -14.01 0.91 -12.10
N VAL A 184 -13.13 1.92 -12.21
CA VAL A 184 -13.33 3.11 -13.03
C VAL A 184 -12.15 3.24 -14.00
N TRP A 185 -12.43 3.16 -15.29
CA TRP A 185 -11.41 3.23 -16.35
C TRP A 185 -11.51 4.54 -17.12
N HIS A 186 -10.41 5.29 -17.12
CA HIS A 186 -10.20 6.55 -17.80
C HIS A 186 -9.70 6.29 -19.22
N ILE A 187 -10.63 6.21 -20.16
CA ILE A 187 -10.32 5.91 -21.56
C ILE A 187 -10.94 7.00 -22.42
N ALA A 188 -10.13 7.70 -23.20
CA ALA A 188 -10.64 8.71 -24.11
C ALA A 188 -11.43 8.05 -25.27
N PRO A 189 -12.62 8.55 -25.65
CA PRO A 189 -13.40 8.00 -26.75
C PRO A 189 -12.68 8.17 -28.09
N VAL A 190 -13.15 7.43 -29.08
CA VAL A 190 -12.76 7.67 -30.47
C VAL A 190 -13.33 9.05 -30.87
N PRO A 191 -12.52 9.96 -31.44
CA PRO A 191 -13.02 11.27 -31.85
C PRO A 191 -14.09 11.11 -32.94
N PRO A 192 -15.10 12.00 -33.00
CA PRO A 192 -16.08 12.00 -34.08
C PRO A 192 -15.37 12.02 -35.45
N ASN A 193 -15.91 11.29 -36.42
CA ASN A 193 -15.44 11.22 -37.82
C ASN A 193 -13.99 10.70 -38.00
N TYR A 194 -13.32 10.24 -36.93
CA TYR A 194 -11.98 9.66 -37.04
C TYR A 194 -11.97 8.28 -37.70
N LEU A 195 -13.04 7.50 -37.48
CA LEU A 195 -13.28 6.23 -38.14
C LEU A 195 -14.61 6.30 -38.90
N PRO A 196 -14.79 5.53 -39.99
CA PRO A 196 -16.01 5.50 -40.80
C PRO A 196 -17.12 4.69 -40.10
N HIS A 197 -17.38 5.02 -38.84
CA HIS A 197 -18.44 4.48 -38.01
C HIS A 197 -18.85 5.56 -37.00
N PRO A 198 -20.15 5.74 -36.73
CA PRO A 198 -20.63 6.87 -35.95
C PRO A 198 -20.33 6.74 -34.44
N CYS A 199 -20.18 5.52 -33.93
CA CYS A 199 -20.02 5.26 -32.49
C CYS A 199 -19.05 4.10 -32.13
N PRO A 200 -17.84 4.01 -32.70
CA PRO A 200 -16.91 2.95 -32.31
C PRO A 200 -16.37 3.19 -30.89
N PHE A 201 -16.30 2.13 -30.07
CA PHE A 201 -15.53 2.21 -28.83
C PHE A 201 -14.00 2.16 -29.11
N PRO A 202 -13.17 2.71 -28.21
CA PRO A 202 -11.70 2.65 -28.34
C PRO A 202 -11.16 1.21 -28.27
N GLU A 203 -10.09 0.92 -29.02
CA GLU A 203 -9.40 -0.39 -29.00
C GLU A 203 -8.92 -0.83 -27.61
N GLU A 204 -8.72 0.14 -26.70
CA GLU A 204 -8.25 -0.13 -25.35
C GLU A 204 -9.25 -0.89 -24.47
N ILE A 205 -10.55 -0.72 -24.70
CA ILE A 205 -11.58 -1.46 -23.96
C ILE A 205 -11.48 -2.96 -24.24
N PRO A 206 -11.60 -3.45 -25.50
CA PRO A 206 -11.43 -4.87 -25.80
C PRO A 206 -10.00 -5.34 -25.51
N TYR A 207 -8.97 -4.48 -25.60
CA TYR A 207 -7.60 -4.88 -25.26
C TYR A 207 -7.48 -5.32 -23.80
N ARG A 208 -8.00 -4.50 -22.87
CA ARG A 208 -8.03 -4.84 -21.44
C ARG A 208 -8.90 -6.07 -21.20
N LEU A 209 -10.13 -6.11 -21.73
CA LEU A 209 -11.07 -7.21 -21.48
C LEU A 209 -10.55 -8.56 -22.01
N ILE A 210 -9.97 -8.60 -23.21
CA ILE A 210 -9.43 -9.83 -23.81
C ILE A 210 -8.23 -10.34 -23.01
N LEU A 211 -7.34 -9.46 -22.53
CA LEU A 211 -6.22 -9.86 -21.68
C LEU A 211 -6.68 -10.37 -20.30
N LEU A 212 -7.72 -9.79 -19.73
CA LEU A 212 -8.22 -10.14 -18.39
C LEU A 212 -9.08 -11.40 -18.37
N TYR A 213 -9.85 -11.68 -19.43
CA TYR A 213 -10.90 -12.69 -19.43
C TYR A 213 -10.73 -13.81 -20.49
N SER A 214 -9.59 -13.90 -21.16
CA SER A 214 -9.32 -14.98 -22.14
C SER A 214 -7.85 -15.40 -22.20
N TYR A 215 -7.58 -16.58 -22.76
CA TYR A 215 -6.24 -17.08 -23.09
C TYR A 215 -5.97 -17.01 -24.59
N ALA A 216 -4.69 -16.97 -24.99
CA ALA A 216 -4.32 -17.05 -26.40
C ALA A 216 -4.94 -18.30 -27.07
N GLY A 217 -5.46 -18.13 -28.29
CA GLY A 217 -6.20 -19.16 -29.02
C GLY A 217 -7.70 -19.24 -28.72
N ASP A 218 -8.18 -18.64 -27.63
CA ASP A 218 -9.60 -18.59 -27.28
C ASP A 218 -10.43 -17.88 -28.36
N LEU A 219 -11.71 -18.25 -28.48
CA LEU A 219 -12.65 -17.64 -29.42
C LEU A 219 -13.39 -16.46 -28.77
N VAL A 220 -13.17 -15.26 -29.31
CA VAL A 220 -13.85 -14.03 -28.91
C VAL A 220 -15.01 -13.74 -29.85
N LEU A 221 -16.22 -13.53 -29.32
CA LEU A 221 -17.41 -13.15 -30.08
C LEU A 221 -17.73 -11.67 -29.87
N ASP A 222 -18.16 -11.00 -30.94
CA ASP A 222 -18.85 -9.72 -30.89
C ASP A 222 -20.12 -9.79 -31.78
N PRO A 223 -21.33 -9.89 -31.19
CA PRO A 223 -22.58 -9.95 -31.96
C PRO A 223 -22.94 -8.63 -32.65
N PHE A 224 -22.28 -7.53 -32.31
CA PHE A 224 -22.53 -6.18 -32.86
C PHE A 224 -21.21 -5.55 -33.32
N ILE A 225 -20.50 -6.23 -34.22
CA ILE A 225 -19.07 -5.99 -34.41
C ILE A 225 -18.72 -4.66 -35.11
N GLY A 226 -19.69 -4.04 -35.78
CA GLY A 226 -19.50 -2.78 -36.49
C GLY A 226 -18.31 -2.84 -37.45
N ILE A 227 -17.39 -1.89 -37.31
CA ILE A 227 -16.15 -1.82 -38.09
C ILE A 227 -14.99 -2.65 -37.50
N GLY A 228 -15.26 -3.69 -36.71
CA GLY A 228 -14.25 -4.73 -36.44
C GLY A 228 -13.31 -4.51 -35.26
N THR A 229 -13.58 -3.55 -34.36
CA THR A 229 -12.64 -3.20 -33.27
C THR A 229 -12.32 -4.40 -32.38
N THR A 230 -13.32 -5.17 -31.93
CA THR A 230 -13.10 -6.38 -31.11
C THR A 230 -12.28 -7.44 -31.84
N ALA A 231 -12.64 -7.74 -33.10
CA ALA A 231 -11.92 -8.75 -33.89
C ALA A 231 -10.47 -8.37 -34.20
N LYS A 232 -10.21 -7.08 -34.49
CA LYS A 232 -8.86 -6.54 -34.68
C LYS A 232 -8.00 -6.78 -33.44
N VAL A 233 -8.52 -6.45 -32.27
CA VAL A 233 -7.79 -6.61 -31.00
C VAL A 233 -7.62 -8.09 -30.63
N ALA A 234 -8.66 -8.91 -30.80
CA ALA A 234 -8.57 -10.35 -30.58
C ALA A 234 -7.47 -10.97 -31.45
N LYS A 235 -7.45 -10.66 -32.75
CA LYS A 235 -6.42 -11.14 -33.69
C LYS A 235 -5.03 -10.70 -33.26
N ALA A 236 -4.84 -9.43 -32.93
CA ALA A 236 -3.54 -8.89 -32.50
C ALA A 236 -3.02 -9.54 -31.21
N LEU A 237 -3.91 -9.94 -30.31
CA LEU A 237 -3.58 -10.66 -29.08
C LEU A 237 -3.51 -12.18 -29.26
N GLY A 238 -3.57 -12.69 -30.50
CA GLY A 238 -3.49 -14.12 -30.79
C GLY A 238 -4.73 -14.92 -30.37
N ARG A 239 -5.89 -14.27 -30.25
CA ARG A 239 -7.19 -14.93 -30.08
C ARG A 239 -7.87 -15.12 -31.44
N ARG A 240 -8.75 -16.10 -31.50
CA ARG A 240 -9.66 -16.31 -32.63
C ARG A 240 -10.87 -15.39 -32.48
N TYR A 241 -11.56 -15.08 -33.56
CA TYR A 241 -12.71 -14.17 -33.50
C TYR A 241 -13.88 -14.61 -34.38
N VAL A 242 -15.07 -14.25 -33.93
CA VAL A 242 -16.30 -14.25 -34.72
C VAL A 242 -17.04 -12.94 -34.50
N GLY A 243 -17.58 -12.38 -35.58
CA GLY A 243 -18.35 -11.14 -35.53
C GLY A 243 -19.56 -11.14 -36.44
N TYR A 244 -20.61 -10.45 -36.02
CA TYR A 244 -21.86 -10.26 -36.77
C TYR A 244 -22.16 -8.77 -36.89
N GLU A 245 -22.59 -8.36 -38.08
CA GLU A 245 -22.97 -6.99 -38.42
C GLU A 245 -23.96 -7.07 -39.59
N ILE A 246 -25.04 -6.29 -39.56
CA ILE A 246 -26.07 -6.34 -40.61
C ILE A 246 -25.68 -5.51 -41.85
N GLN A 247 -24.84 -4.50 -41.69
CA GLN A 247 -24.38 -3.63 -42.76
C GLN A 247 -23.10 -4.17 -43.43
N GLU A 248 -23.23 -4.69 -44.66
CA GLU A 248 -22.08 -5.23 -45.42
C GLU A 248 -20.95 -4.20 -45.58
N LYS A 249 -21.25 -2.90 -45.69
CA LYS A 249 -20.22 -1.86 -45.78
C LYS A 249 -19.33 -1.83 -44.53
N TYR A 250 -19.88 -1.96 -43.33
CA TYR A 250 -19.09 -2.02 -42.10
C TYR A 250 -18.30 -3.31 -41.99
N VAL A 251 -18.84 -4.44 -42.45
CA VAL A 251 -18.09 -5.70 -42.53
C VAL A 251 -16.90 -5.58 -43.48
N ALA A 252 -17.05 -4.91 -44.62
CA ALA A 252 -15.96 -4.66 -45.55
C ALA A 252 -14.84 -3.84 -44.91
N VAL A 253 -15.20 -2.75 -44.20
CA VAL A 253 -14.23 -1.95 -43.42
C VAL A 253 -13.58 -2.79 -42.32
N ALA A 254 -14.37 -3.57 -41.56
CA ALA A 254 -13.85 -4.44 -40.52
C ALA A 254 -12.80 -5.41 -41.07
N ARG A 255 -13.05 -6.03 -42.23
CA ARG A 255 -12.09 -6.92 -42.90
C ARG A 255 -10.77 -6.22 -43.23
N GLN A 256 -10.82 -4.97 -43.69
CA GLN A 256 -9.61 -4.18 -43.95
C GLN A 256 -8.86 -3.86 -42.64
N ARG A 257 -9.58 -3.42 -41.61
CA ARG A 257 -9.00 -3.03 -40.31
C ARG A 257 -8.30 -4.17 -39.57
N LEU A 258 -8.63 -5.43 -39.85
CA LEU A 258 -7.94 -6.60 -39.29
C LEU A 258 -6.44 -6.65 -39.62
N HIS A 259 -5.98 -5.90 -40.62
CA HIS A 259 -4.58 -5.87 -41.04
C HIS A 259 -3.82 -4.65 -40.49
N GLU A 260 -4.53 -3.73 -39.84
CA GLU A 260 -3.93 -2.55 -39.23
C GLU A 260 -3.24 -2.88 -37.90
N PRO A 261 -2.18 -2.13 -37.52
CA PRO A 261 -1.63 -2.18 -36.17
C PRO A 261 -2.65 -1.68 -35.14
N LEU A 262 -2.46 -2.09 -33.88
CA LEU A 262 -3.24 -1.55 -32.77
C LEU A 262 -2.85 -0.09 -32.51
N HIS A 263 -3.86 0.75 -32.29
CA HIS A 263 -3.73 2.16 -31.93
C HIS A 263 -4.11 2.34 -30.46
N LEU A 264 -3.31 1.76 -29.57
CA LEU A 264 -3.43 1.98 -28.13
C LEU A 264 -2.83 3.34 -27.78
N ARG A 265 -3.57 4.15 -27.02
CA ARG A 265 -3.10 5.46 -26.58
C ARG A 265 -2.15 5.29 -25.40
N GLU A 266 -1.37 6.34 -25.12
CA GLU A 266 -0.69 6.42 -23.83
C GLU A 266 -1.74 6.42 -22.72
N GLN A 267 -1.64 5.44 -21.82
CA GLN A 267 -2.69 5.21 -20.83
C GLN A 267 -2.68 6.33 -19.80
N LEU A 268 -3.87 6.87 -19.55
CA LEU A 268 -4.07 7.90 -18.55
C LEU A 268 -4.12 7.25 -17.17
N ILE A 269 -3.36 7.80 -16.23
CA ILE A 269 -3.47 7.47 -14.81
C ILE A 269 -4.07 8.68 -14.12
N ALA A 270 -5.27 8.54 -13.59
CA ALA A 270 -5.90 9.61 -12.81
C ALA A 270 -5.03 9.97 -11.59
N ARG A 271 -4.66 11.25 -11.48
CA ARG A 271 -4.00 11.81 -10.30
C ARG A 271 -5.03 12.63 -9.53
N PHE A 272 -5.33 12.18 -8.31
CA PHE A 272 -6.26 12.89 -7.43
C PHE A 272 -5.45 13.78 -6.50
N GLU A 273 -5.61 15.10 -6.65
CA GLU A 273 -5.00 16.10 -5.79
C GLU A 273 -6.08 16.76 -4.92
N LYS A 274 -5.84 16.87 -3.61
CA LYS A 274 -6.73 17.61 -2.73
C LYS A 274 -6.43 19.10 -2.89
N MET A 275 -7.34 19.82 -3.54
CA MET A 275 -7.24 21.28 -3.60
C MET A 275 -7.80 21.90 -2.30
N PRO A 276 -7.04 22.80 -1.62
CA PRO A 276 -7.56 23.49 -0.45
C PRO A 276 -8.70 24.43 -0.85
N VAL A 277 -9.82 24.38 -0.11
CA VAL A 277 -10.94 25.30 -0.32
C VAL A 277 -10.50 26.70 0.11
N ARG A 278 -10.48 27.64 -0.84
CA ARG A 278 -9.97 29.01 -0.62
C ARG A 278 -11.03 30.01 -0.16
N ASP A 279 -12.30 29.58 -0.08
CA ASP A 279 -13.39 30.44 0.36
C ASP A 279 -13.46 30.47 1.89
N ARG A 280 -13.05 31.61 2.44
CA ARG A 280 -12.94 31.86 3.88
C ARG A 280 -14.29 31.78 4.59
N GLN A 281 -15.37 32.25 3.96
CA GLN A 281 -16.71 32.21 4.55
C GLN A 281 -17.26 30.78 4.56
N PHE A 282 -16.98 30.01 3.51
CA PHE A 282 -17.35 28.60 3.45
C PHE A 282 -16.59 27.78 4.50
N VAL A 283 -15.29 28.03 4.70
CA VAL A 283 -14.48 27.40 5.76
C VAL A 283 -15.03 27.73 7.15
N GLU A 284 -15.29 29.01 7.45
CA GLU A 284 -15.87 29.44 8.73
C GLU A 284 -17.29 28.91 8.97
N HIS A 285 -18.08 28.75 7.90
CA HIS A 285 -19.42 28.15 7.97
C HIS A 285 -19.36 26.63 8.18
N LEU A 286 -18.46 25.93 7.48
CA LEU A 286 -18.19 24.50 7.69
C LEU A 286 -17.69 24.22 9.10
N ASP A 287 -16.82 25.06 9.64
CA ASP A 287 -16.28 24.90 10.99
C ASP A 287 -17.37 25.11 12.04
N ARG A 288 -18.26 26.08 11.84
CA ARG A 288 -19.46 26.26 12.69
C ARG A 288 -20.43 25.08 12.57
N HIS A 289 -20.72 24.59 11.37
CA HIS A 289 -21.58 23.43 11.17
C HIS A 289 -20.97 22.14 11.72
N ARG A 290 -19.65 21.95 11.61
CA ARG A 290 -18.92 20.83 12.21
C ARG A 290 -18.95 20.91 13.73
N ALA A 291 -18.85 22.10 14.32
CA ALA A 291 -18.99 22.31 15.76
C ALA A 291 -20.41 21.99 16.26
N GLN A 292 -21.44 22.41 15.52
CA GLN A 292 -22.85 22.12 15.81
C GLN A 292 -23.20 20.64 15.61
N ALA A 293 -22.72 20.03 14.52
CA ALA A 293 -22.91 18.61 14.24
C ALA A 293 -22.23 17.75 15.31
N ARG A 294 -21.01 18.10 15.75
CA ARG A 294 -20.29 17.44 16.86
C ARG A 294 -21.07 17.50 18.18
N GLN A 295 -21.79 18.58 18.45
CA GLN A 295 -22.66 18.68 19.64
C GLN A 295 -23.90 17.76 19.54
N LEU A 296 -24.43 17.55 18.34
CA LEU A 296 -25.66 16.77 18.12
C LEU A 296 -25.41 15.25 18.04
N THR A 297 -24.28 14.78 17.49
CA THR A 297 -23.98 13.33 17.35
C THR A 297 -23.52 12.65 18.65
N LEU A 298 -23.28 13.39 19.73
CA LEU A 298 -22.86 12.83 21.03
C LEU A 298 -24.03 12.32 21.89
N ALA A 299 -25.28 12.62 21.53
CA ALA A 299 -26.47 12.19 22.27
C ALA A 299 -27.02 10.84 21.76
N GLY A 300 -26.28 9.74 21.98
CA GLY A 300 -26.84 8.37 21.98
C GLY A 300 -26.37 7.40 20.87
N LEU A 301 -25.47 6.47 21.25
CA LEU A 301 -25.27 5.09 20.71
C LEU A 301 -24.84 4.93 19.22
N ARG A 302 -23.54 4.72 18.89
CA ARG A 302 -22.66 3.49 18.86
C ARG A 302 -22.86 2.52 17.66
N VAL A 303 -21.88 2.43 16.73
CA VAL A 303 -20.99 1.26 16.40
C VAL A 303 -19.79 1.74 15.54
N ARG A 304 -18.61 1.18 15.86
CA ARG A 304 -17.20 1.46 15.50
C ARG A 304 -16.80 1.68 14.03
N GLU A 305 -16.27 2.88 13.77
CA GLU A 305 -15.21 3.16 12.80
C GLU A 305 -13.82 3.23 13.52
N PRO A 306 -12.67 3.18 12.80
CA PRO A 306 -11.33 3.09 13.39
C PRO A 306 -11.13 4.17 14.47
N GLY A 307 -10.53 3.77 15.60
CA GLY A 307 -10.60 4.50 16.87
C GLY A 307 -10.41 6.02 16.77
N ALA A 308 -11.26 6.74 17.50
CA ALA A 308 -11.30 8.20 17.66
C ALA A 308 -9.96 8.84 18.12
N GLU A 309 -8.96 8.05 18.50
CA GLU A 309 -7.62 8.53 18.83
C GLU A 309 -6.88 9.15 17.64
N TYR A 310 -7.15 8.68 16.42
CA TYR A 310 -6.43 9.16 15.23
C TYR A 310 -6.87 10.57 14.82
N ALA A 311 -8.16 10.86 14.91
CA ALA A 311 -8.71 12.15 14.53
C ALA A 311 -8.63 13.23 15.64
N ALA A 312 -8.37 12.84 16.88
CA ALA A 312 -8.28 13.77 18.01
C ALA A 312 -6.92 14.49 18.13
N ARG A 313 -5.84 13.99 17.52
CA ARG A 313 -4.49 14.58 17.65
C ARG A 313 -4.16 15.67 16.62
N GLN A 314 -4.98 15.84 15.59
CA GLN A 314 -4.82 16.89 14.56
C GLN A 314 -5.24 18.29 15.03
N GLN A 315 -5.63 18.46 16.30
CA GLN A 315 -5.71 19.78 16.95
C GLN A 315 -4.43 20.01 17.76
N GLY A 316 -3.31 20.26 17.05
CA GLY A 316 -2.01 20.61 17.62
C GLY A 316 -0.99 19.47 17.65
N GLU A 317 -0.59 18.92 16.50
CA GLU A 317 0.45 17.89 16.44
C GLU A 317 1.79 18.44 16.94
N VAL A 318 2.21 17.98 18.12
CA VAL A 318 3.53 18.25 18.70
C VAL A 318 4.56 17.40 17.93
N GLN A 319 5.30 18.03 17.03
CA GLN A 319 6.51 17.44 16.44
C GLN A 319 7.59 17.24 17.52
N MET A 320 8.55 16.39 17.23
CA MET A 320 9.70 16.16 18.11
C MET A 320 10.45 17.47 18.41
N ASP A 321 10.53 17.83 19.69
CA ASP A 321 11.32 18.99 20.16
C ASP A 321 12.77 18.56 20.43
N TYR A 322 13.61 18.73 19.41
CA TYR A 322 15.04 18.38 19.47
C TYR A 322 15.84 19.26 20.44
N GLU A 323 15.41 20.49 20.71
CA GLU A 323 16.08 21.39 21.65
C GLU A 323 15.78 20.99 23.10
N ALA A 324 14.52 20.66 23.41
CA ALA A 324 14.13 20.12 24.69
C ALA A 324 14.81 18.77 24.96
N LEU A 325 14.93 17.90 23.96
CA LEU A 325 15.68 16.65 24.08
C LEU A 325 17.16 16.91 24.41
N ALA A 326 17.82 17.82 23.69
CA ALA A 326 19.23 18.14 23.95
C ALA A 326 19.45 18.66 25.38
N LYS A 327 18.48 19.36 25.96
CA LYS A 327 18.50 19.82 27.36
C LYS A 327 18.23 18.67 28.35
N LYS A 328 17.29 17.78 28.02
CA LYS A 328 16.91 16.63 28.86
C LYS A 328 17.99 15.55 28.91
N ALA A 329 18.63 15.28 27.78
CA ALA A 329 19.59 14.19 27.60
C ALA A 329 20.87 14.69 26.91
N PRO A 330 21.64 15.59 27.56
CA PRO A 330 22.87 16.14 26.99
C PRO A 330 23.91 15.07 26.67
N TRP A 331 23.89 13.96 27.43
CA TRP A 331 24.75 12.78 27.24
C TRP A 331 24.63 12.15 25.84
N LEU A 332 23.54 12.35 25.10
CA LEU A 332 23.44 11.90 23.70
C LEU A 332 24.46 12.57 22.77
N ARG A 333 25.10 13.66 23.22
CA ARG A 333 26.07 14.45 22.46
C ARG A 333 27.41 14.58 23.18
N GLU A 334 27.70 13.64 24.08
CA GLU A 334 28.97 13.53 24.77
C GLU A 334 29.80 12.40 24.17
N TYR A 335 31.12 12.58 24.16
CA TYR A 335 32.06 11.59 23.60
C TYR A 335 32.41 10.50 24.62
N GLY A 336 32.75 9.30 24.12
CA GLY A 336 33.45 8.29 24.92
C GLY A 336 32.59 7.54 25.95
N HIS A 337 31.27 7.53 25.79
CA HIS A 337 30.42 6.70 26.64
C HIS A 337 30.63 5.21 26.38
N LYS A 338 30.43 4.41 27.42
CA LYS A 338 30.40 2.95 27.31
C LYS A 338 28.96 2.51 27.15
N MET A 339 28.67 1.67 26.16
CA MET A 339 27.32 1.25 25.83
C MET A 339 27.12 -0.26 25.80
N ILE A 340 25.89 -0.65 26.12
CA ILE A 340 25.38 -2.02 26.00
C ILE A 340 24.23 -1.95 24.99
N ILE A 341 24.32 -2.73 23.93
CA ILE A 341 23.35 -2.69 22.83
C ILE A 341 22.49 -3.96 22.81
N ASP A 342 21.28 -3.86 22.24
CA ASP A 342 20.56 -5.08 21.84
C ASP A 342 21.34 -5.82 20.75
N SER A 343 21.23 -7.14 20.80
CA SER A 343 21.78 -8.09 19.86
C SER A 343 21.11 -8.09 18.48
N ASP A 344 19.98 -7.40 18.31
CA ASP A 344 19.27 -7.30 17.04
C ASP A 344 19.84 -6.24 16.08
N LEU A 345 19.24 -6.11 14.90
CA LEU A 345 19.76 -5.22 13.86
C LEU A 345 19.63 -3.73 14.21
N ASP A 346 18.58 -3.31 14.92
CA ASP A 346 18.38 -1.89 15.28
C ASP A 346 19.38 -1.48 16.37
N GLY A 347 19.59 -2.34 17.38
CA GLY A 347 20.64 -2.19 18.39
C GLY A 347 22.04 -2.13 17.77
N ILE A 348 22.36 -3.01 16.83
CA ILE A 348 23.64 -3.01 16.10
C ILE A 348 23.84 -1.72 15.32
N LEU A 349 22.86 -1.31 14.50
CA LEU A 349 22.98 -0.09 13.68
C LEU A 349 23.09 1.17 14.55
N SER A 350 22.37 1.22 15.67
CA SER A 350 22.42 2.31 16.64
C SER A 350 23.79 2.40 17.31
N GLY A 351 24.33 1.27 17.77
CA GLY A 351 25.68 1.19 18.35
C GLY A 351 26.75 1.65 17.36
N VAL A 352 26.69 1.15 16.11
CA VAL A 352 27.60 1.55 15.04
C VAL A 352 27.59 3.07 14.84
N LEU A 353 26.40 3.67 14.73
CA LEU A 353 26.23 5.11 14.50
C LEU A 353 26.86 5.93 15.64
N LEU A 354 26.63 5.52 16.88
CA LEU A 354 27.14 6.20 18.08
C LEU A 354 28.65 6.09 18.21
N THR A 355 29.24 4.94 17.88
CA THR A 355 30.69 4.79 17.79
C THR A 355 31.29 5.73 16.74
N TRP A 356 30.70 5.80 15.54
CA TRP A 356 31.23 6.66 14.46
C TRP A 356 31.09 8.16 14.77
N LEU A 357 29.98 8.60 15.36
CA LEU A 357 29.74 10.02 15.65
C LEU A 357 30.46 10.51 16.89
N TRP A 358 30.41 9.74 17.98
CA TRP A 358 30.74 10.18 19.34
C TRP A 358 31.78 9.29 20.03
N ASP A 359 32.39 8.34 19.33
CA ASP A 359 33.43 7.47 19.89
C ASP A 359 32.93 6.65 21.11
N TRP A 360 31.67 6.23 21.08
CA TRP A 360 31.13 5.37 22.12
C TRP A 360 31.68 3.94 21.99
N GLU A 361 32.04 3.34 23.11
CA GLU A 361 32.61 2.00 23.20
C GLU A 361 31.50 0.97 23.51
N ILE A 362 31.34 -0.05 22.66
CA ILE A 362 30.44 -1.17 22.96
C ILE A 362 31.14 -2.10 23.93
N VAL A 363 30.57 -2.27 25.12
CA VAL A 363 31.14 -3.08 26.20
C VAL A 363 30.29 -4.31 26.55
N GLY A 364 29.13 -4.47 25.88
CA GLY A 364 28.27 -5.61 26.09
C GLY A 364 27.07 -5.72 25.14
N PHE A 365 26.41 -6.87 25.20
CA PHE A 365 25.24 -7.22 24.38
C PHE A 365 24.13 -7.82 25.22
N TYR A 366 22.89 -7.51 24.86
CA TYR A 366 21.68 -8.03 25.50
C TYR A 366 20.77 -8.72 24.49
N ASP A 367 20.21 -9.90 24.85
CA ASP A 367 19.32 -10.68 23.96
C ASP A 367 17.97 -11.07 24.61
N THR A 368 17.52 -10.33 25.62
CA THR A 368 16.37 -10.62 26.51
C THR A 368 16.55 -11.74 27.53
N ARG A 369 17.53 -12.62 27.35
CA ARG A 369 17.78 -13.77 28.25
C ARG A 369 19.17 -13.79 28.85
N ARG A 370 20.12 -13.15 28.19
CA ARG A 370 21.52 -13.09 28.55
C ARG A 370 22.01 -11.68 28.38
N LEU A 371 22.89 -11.31 29.29
CA LEU A 371 23.73 -10.11 29.17
C LEU A 371 25.17 -10.58 29.10
N TRP A 372 25.86 -10.17 28.05
CA TRP A 372 27.27 -10.42 27.84
C TRP A 372 28.04 -9.14 28.05
N LEU A 373 29.08 -9.17 28.88
CA LEU A 373 29.88 -8.00 29.24
C LEU A 373 31.36 -8.34 29.22
N LEU A 374 32.19 -7.35 28.97
CA LEU A 374 33.63 -7.48 29.20
C LEU A 374 33.92 -7.61 30.70
N SER A 375 34.80 -8.54 31.08
CA SER A 375 35.05 -8.88 32.49
C SER A 375 35.59 -7.71 33.33
N ASP A 376 36.28 -6.75 32.71
CA ASP A 376 36.74 -5.51 33.33
C ASP A 376 35.64 -4.44 33.53
N HIS A 377 34.41 -4.75 33.12
CA HIS A 377 33.26 -3.84 33.13
C HIS A 377 32.07 -4.32 34.00
N THR A 378 32.28 -5.32 34.85
CA THR A 378 31.22 -5.97 35.64
C THR A 378 30.67 -5.11 36.79
N ASN A 379 31.37 -4.04 37.20
CA ASN A 379 30.91 -3.12 38.23
C ASN A 379 29.90 -2.07 37.72
N PHE A 380 28.62 -2.47 37.65
CA PHE A 380 27.48 -1.63 37.22
C PHE A 380 27.27 -0.39 38.06
N LEU A 381 27.49 -0.51 39.36
CA LEU A 381 27.23 0.57 40.29
C LEU A 381 28.09 1.79 39.93
N SER A 382 29.20 1.67 39.20
CA SER A 382 30.04 2.81 38.83
C SER A 382 29.34 3.93 38.03
N GLY A 383 28.13 3.71 37.48
CA GLY A 383 27.34 4.78 36.83
C GLY A 383 27.78 5.10 35.39
N ARG A 384 28.44 4.17 34.70
CA ARG A 384 29.22 4.46 33.48
C ARG A 384 28.66 3.90 32.17
N TYR A 385 27.49 3.25 32.21
CA TYR A 385 26.95 2.54 31.04
C TYR A 385 25.66 3.16 30.53
N ILE A 386 25.54 3.20 29.20
CA ILE A 386 24.32 3.56 28.49
C ILE A 386 23.77 2.31 27.82
N PHE A 387 22.55 1.91 28.15
CA PHE A 387 21.85 0.88 27.41
C PHE A 387 21.21 1.51 26.18
N VAL A 388 21.36 0.90 25.01
CA VAL A 388 20.81 1.39 23.75
C VAL A 388 19.88 0.33 23.16
N ASP A 389 18.70 0.78 22.74
CA ASP A 389 17.63 -0.03 22.17
C ASP A 389 17.10 -1.12 23.09
N HIS A 390 16.90 -0.78 24.36
CA HIS A 390 16.51 -1.76 25.37
C HIS A 390 14.99 -1.86 25.55
N ASP A 391 14.50 -3.05 25.87
CA ASP A 391 13.10 -3.28 26.27
C ASP A 391 12.94 -3.14 27.79
N ILE A 392 12.10 -2.20 28.23
CA ILE A 392 11.73 -2.03 29.65
C ILE A 392 10.22 -2.16 29.83
N TYR A 393 9.80 -3.10 30.66
CA TYR A 393 8.43 -3.33 31.09
C TYR A 393 8.30 -3.16 32.60
N ARG A 394 7.69 -2.04 33.06
CA ARG A 394 7.33 -1.81 34.48
C ARG A 394 5.82 -1.56 34.61
N HIS A 395 5.25 -1.85 35.78
CA HIS A 395 3.82 -1.63 36.03
C HIS A 395 3.38 -0.17 35.76
N ASN A 396 4.23 0.81 36.08
CA ASN A 396 4.01 2.24 35.80
C ASN A 396 4.61 2.73 34.47
N ILE A 397 5.45 1.92 33.80
CA ILE A 397 6.09 2.25 32.51
C ILE A 397 5.78 1.13 31.53
N ARG A 398 4.69 1.31 30.81
CA ARG A 398 4.20 0.41 29.77
C ARG A 398 4.95 0.71 28.47
N SER A 399 6.21 0.30 28.34
CA SER A 399 7.02 0.68 27.17
C SER A 399 6.73 -0.12 25.90
N ILE A 400 6.91 0.55 24.77
CA ILE A 400 7.01 -0.03 23.43
C ILE A 400 8.49 0.06 22.96
N GLY A 401 9.40 -0.78 23.48
CA GLY A 401 10.83 -0.84 23.06
C GLY A 401 11.60 0.49 22.98
N HIS A 402 12.75 0.49 22.31
CA HIS A 402 13.55 1.68 21.95
C HIS A 402 13.99 2.56 23.12
N HIS A 403 14.29 1.98 24.27
CA HIS A 403 14.84 2.77 25.38
C HIS A 403 16.34 2.99 25.21
N MET A 404 16.76 4.22 25.46
CA MET A 404 18.14 4.54 25.79
C MET A 404 18.22 5.00 27.25
N LEU A 405 19.01 4.30 28.06
CA LEU A 405 19.05 4.49 29.51
C LEU A 405 20.45 4.82 29.95
N GLN A 406 20.63 5.96 30.59
CA GLN A 406 21.85 6.27 31.31
C GLN A 406 21.68 5.84 32.76
N PHE A 407 22.48 4.87 33.22
CA PHE A 407 22.46 4.50 34.63
C PHE A 407 23.18 5.57 35.47
N SER A 408 22.51 6.13 36.48
CA SER A 408 23.09 7.10 37.41
C SER A 408 22.78 6.73 38.86
N ARG A 409 23.80 6.76 39.73
CA ARG A 409 23.63 6.61 41.19
C ARG A 409 22.78 7.72 41.81
N ASN A 410 22.71 8.88 41.15
CA ASN A 410 22.04 10.08 41.65
C ASN A 410 20.55 10.15 41.25
N VAL A 411 20.09 9.18 40.45
CA VAL A 411 18.67 9.06 40.07
C VAL A 411 18.10 7.88 40.85
N PRO A 412 17.41 8.12 41.99
CA PRO A 412 16.87 7.05 42.81
C PRO A 412 15.77 6.30 42.06
N LEU A 413 16.03 5.03 41.78
CA LEU A 413 14.99 4.07 41.39
C LEU A 413 14.17 3.79 42.66
N PRO A 414 12.85 4.10 42.69
CA PRO A 414 11.87 3.76 41.66
C PRO A 414 11.25 4.92 40.85
N GLU A 415 11.67 6.16 41.01
CA GLU A 415 11.02 7.35 40.42
C GLU A 415 11.49 7.68 38.99
N LEU A 416 11.70 6.66 38.16
CA LEU A 416 11.99 6.87 36.73
C LEU A 416 10.71 7.36 36.03
N THR A 417 10.39 8.63 36.25
CA THR A 417 9.32 9.37 35.59
C THR A 417 9.87 9.99 34.29
N ASP A 418 9.00 10.53 33.42
CA ASP A 418 9.41 11.13 32.15
C ASP A 418 10.51 12.22 32.26
N SER A 419 10.86 12.68 33.47
CA SER A 419 11.90 13.67 33.73
C SER A 419 13.33 13.14 33.86
N ASP A 420 13.59 11.85 34.15
CA ASP A 420 14.93 11.45 34.62
C ASP A 420 15.62 10.31 33.83
N ALA A 421 16.82 10.62 33.34
CA ALA A 421 17.90 9.77 32.82
C ALA A 421 17.55 8.68 31.77
N HIS A 422 16.48 8.88 31.01
CA HIS A 422 16.17 8.00 29.88
C HIS A 422 15.53 8.74 28.71
N VAL A 423 15.74 8.18 27.52
CA VAL A 423 15.12 8.62 26.28
C VAL A 423 14.35 7.44 25.72
N ASN A 424 13.03 7.60 25.66
CA ASN A 424 12.15 6.67 24.98
C ASN A 424 11.28 7.44 23.98
N PRO A 425 11.56 7.34 22.69
CA PRO A 425 10.79 8.06 21.68
C PRO A 425 9.29 7.73 21.66
N ASN A 426 8.89 6.49 21.98
CA ASN A 426 7.48 6.11 22.03
C ASN A 426 6.77 6.77 23.21
N LEU A 427 7.40 6.82 24.39
CA LEU A 427 6.84 7.54 25.54
C LEU A 427 6.76 9.05 25.27
N MET A 428 7.78 9.63 24.62
CA MET A 428 7.78 11.04 24.22
C MET A 428 6.66 11.39 23.22
N ARG A 429 6.22 10.42 22.41
CA ARG A 429 5.04 10.53 21.51
C ARG A 429 3.71 10.24 22.22
N GLY A 430 3.74 9.90 23.50
CA GLY A 430 2.58 9.51 24.31
C GLY A 430 2.02 8.14 23.93
N PHE A 431 2.86 7.20 23.48
CA PHE A 431 2.49 5.84 23.13
C PHE A 431 2.97 4.85 24.20
N ASN A 432 2.09 3.92 24.58
CA ASN A 432 2.37 2.91 25.60
C ASN A 432 1.96 1.50 25.14
N PHE A 433 2.55 0.47 25.77
CA PHE A 433 2.41 -0.94 25.40
C PHE A 433 0.96 -1.44 25.38
N GLU A 434 0.11 -1.00 26.31
CA GLU A 434 -1.24 -1.55 26.41
C GLU A 434 -2.19 -1.00 25.35
N GLU A 435 -2.02 0.27 24.99
CA GLU A 435 -2.95 0.99 24.13
C GLU A 435 -2.44 1.15 22.69
N HIS A 436 -1.12 1.12 22.47
CA HIS A 436 -0.51 1.55 21.21
C HIS A 436 0.47 0.52 20.61
N PHE A 437 0.48 -0.72 21.10
CA PHE A 437 1.41 -1.76 20.60
C PHE A 437 1.22 -2.07 19.11
N ASP A 438 0.00 -1.98 18.60
CA ASP A 438 -0.33 -2.15 17.19
C ASP A 438 0.18 -1.00 16.29
N LYS A 439 0.54 0.14 16.90
CA LYS A 439 1.22 1.29 16.27
C LYS A 439 2.74 1.23 16.40
N LYS A 440 3.31 0.15 16.98
CA LYS A 440 4.77 -0.07 17.09
C LYS A 440 5.41 -0.14 15.70
N TYR A 441 6.51 0.59 15.54
CA TYR A 441 7.38 0.51 14.36
C TYR A 441 8.58 -0.42 14.67
N PRO A 442 9.00 -1.32 13.76
CA PRO A 442 10.07 -2.28 14.03
C PRO A 442 11.53 -1.81 13.78
N PHE A 443 11.86 -0.52 13.70
CA PHE A 443 13.26 0.00 13.66
C PHE A 443 13.31 1.46 14.10
N ALA A 444 13.00 1.74 15.36
CA ALA A 444 12.79 3.12 15.80
C ALA A 444 14.04 3.78 16.39
N THR A 445 15.02 3.04 16.90
CA THR A 445 16.16 3.66 17.61
C THR A 445 17.13 4.31 16.62
N VAL A 446 17.55 3.62 15.54
CA VAL A 446 18.47 4.22 14.56
C VAL A 446 17.85 5.41 13.83
N HIS A 447 16.57 5.35 13.48
CA HIS A 447 15.88 6.47 12.84
C HIS A 447 15.76 7.68 13.74
N PHE A 448 15.42 7.47 15.01
CA PHE A 448 15.38 8.53 16.01
C PHE A 448 16.74 9.22 16.11
N LEU A 449 17.83 8.45 16.28
CA LEU A 449 19.18 8.99 16.38
C LEU A 449 19.59 9.76 15.11
N LEU A 450 19.33 9.22 13.92
CA LEU A 450 19.61 9.89 12.65
C LEU A 450 18.91 11.25 12.56
N CYS A 451 17.62 11.32 12.92
CA CYS A 451 16.87 12.58 12.93
C CYS A 451 17.39 13.55 14.00
N CYS A 452 17.74 13.08 15.20
CA CYS A 452 18.35 13.92 16.23
C CYS A 452 19.68 14.54 15.76
N TYR A 453 20.58 13.73 15.22
CA TYR A 453 21.90 14.21 14.78
C TYR A 453 21.84 15.03 13.48
N ASP A 454 20.81 14.84 12.65
CA ASP A 454 20.52 15.76 11.55
C ASP A 454 20.06 17.13 12.06
N ALA A 455 19.10 17.14 13.00
CA ALA A 455 18.55 18.35 13.59
C ALA A 455 19.59 19.16 14.37
N TRP A 456 20.53 18.48 15.04
CA TRP A 456 21.64 19.10 15.77
C TRP A 456 22.85 19.47 14.90
N GLY A 457 22.78 19.23 13.58
CA GLY A 457 23.83 19.58 12.63
C GLY A 457 25.08 18.69 12.68
N ASP A 458 25.02 17.56 13.40
CA ASP A 458 26.15 16.64 13.60
C ASP A 458 26.51 15.89 12.30
N LEU A 459 25.51 15.44 11.54
CA LEU A 459 25.71 14.74 10.26
C LEU A 459 26.31 15.66 9.19
N GLN A 460 25.84 16.91 9.12
CA GLN A 460 26.32 17.94 8.21
C GLN A 460 27.78 18.30 8.52
N ARG A 461 28.14 18.42 9.81
CA ARG A 461 29.54 18.65 10.24
C ARG A 461 30.49 17.53 9.82
N ARG A 462 29.99 16.30 9.73
CA ARG A 462 30.74 15.14 9.22
C ARG A 462 30.71 15.02 7.69
N ASN A 463 30.07 15.96 6.99
CA ASN A 463 29.81 15.91 5.54
C ASN A 463 29.17 14.58 5.11
N TYR A 464 28.27 14.06 5.95
CA TYR A 464 27.64 12.77 5.73
C TYR A 464 26.27 12.94 5.07
N ARG A 465 25.96 12.04 4.14
CA ARG A 465 24.63 11.90 3.56
C ARG A 465 24.34 10.43 3.38
N ILE A 466 23.12 10.00 3.70
CA ILE A 466 22.74 8.59 3.64
C ILE A 466 22.95 8.04 2.21
N PRO A 467 23.86 7.06 2.02
CA PRO A 467 24.06 6.42 0.72
C PRO A 467 22.83 5.62 0.30
N ARG A 468 22.57 5.55 -1.01
CA ARG A 468 21.37 4.86 -1.53
C ARG A 468 21.40 3.36 -1.24
N GLU A 469 22.57 2.77 -1.25
CA GLU A 469 22.83 1.36 -0.95
C GLU A 469 22.57 0.98 0.51
N PHE A 470 22.57 1.96 1.42
CA PHE A 470 22.31 1.75 2.84
C PHE A 470 20.81 1.76 3.17
N LEU A 471 20.01 2.44 2.37
CA LEU A 471 18.57 2.61 2.59
C LEU A 471 17.79 1.30 2.74
N PRO A 472 18.03 0.23 1.96
CA PRO A 472 17.36 -1.04 2.19
C PRO A 472 17.56 -1.54 3.63
N LEU A 473 18.76 -1.39 4.18
CA LEU A 473 19.08 -1.87 5.52
C LEU A 473 18.34 -1.08 6.61
N LEU A 474 18.20 0.24 6.45
CA LEU A 474 17.42 1.12 7.34
C LEU A 474 15.90 0.88 7.25
N LEU A 475 15.43 0.27 6.16
CA LEU A 475 14.00 0.10 5.85
C LEU A 475 13.49 -1.34 5.96
N ARG A 476 14.34 -2.27 6.41
CA ARG A 476 13.92 -3.64 6.69
C ARG A 476 12.92 -3.64 7.87
N PRO A 477 11.98 -4.58 7.99
CA PRO A 477 11.22 -4.81 9.22
C PRO A 477 11.72 -6.03 10.01
N ASP A 478 11.59 -6.01 11.35
CA ASP A 478 12.00 -7.10 12.25
C ASP A 478 11.18 -8.39 12.13
N SER A 479 9.98 -8.32 11.57
CA SER A 479 9.10 -9.46 11.37
C SER A 479 8.54 -9.50 9.94
N PRO A 480 8.59 -10.64 9.24
CA PRO A 480 8.13 -10.76 7.85
C PRO A 480 6.61 -10.97 7.67
N LEU A 481 5.80 -11.12 8.72
CA LEU A 481 4.41 -11.62 8.59
C LEU A 481 3.27 -10.61 8.88
N GLU A 482 3.52 -9.42 9.43
CA GLU A 482 2.44 -8.44 9.75
C GLU A 482 2.54 -7.12 8.95
N THR A 483 3.47 -7.04 8.00
CA THR A 483 4.28 -5.81 7.86
C THR A 483 4.22 -5.16 6.46
N ALA A 484 3.10 -5.23 5.77
CA ALA A 484 2.92 -4.49 4.51
C ALA A 484 1.86 -3.39 4.61
N ALA A 485 0.66 -3.71 5.10
CA ALA A 485 -0.46 -2.76 5.16
C ALA A 485 -0.34 -1.75 6.31
N LYS A 486 0.15 -2.19 7.49
CA LYS A 486 0.35 -1.33 8.67
C LYS A 486 1.74 -0.70 8.72
N PHE A 487 2.72 -1.32 8.07
CA PHE A 487 4.11 -0.86 8.06
C PHE A 487 4.19 0.56 7.50
N GLN A 488 3.71 0.80 6.28
CA GLN A 488 3.82 2.12 5.67
C GLN A 488 3.16 3.20 6.53
N THR A 489 1.93 2.98 7.02
CA THR A 489 1.23 3.96 7.86
C THR A 489 1.96 4.24 9.17
N ASN A 490 2.41 3.20 9.90
CA ASN A 490 3.13 3.38 11.15
C ASN A 490 4.52 4.02 10.96
N VAL A 491 5.24 3.70 9.87
CA VAL A 491 6.54 4.33 9.54
C VAL A 491 6.34 5.81 9.23
N LEU A 492 5.34 6.13 8.42
CA LEU A 492 5.10 7.51 7.99
C LEU A 492 4.67 8.37 9.16
N GLU A 493 3.80 7.88 10.05
CA GLU A 493 3.44 8.57 11.29
C GLU A 493 4.65 8.76 12.22
N TRP A 494 5.53 7.77 12.29
CA TRP A 494 6.77 7.85 13.04
C TRP A 494 7.71 8.94 12.48
N LEU A 495 7.93 8.95 11.16
CA LEU A 495 8.78 9.96 10.52
C LEU A 495 8.15 11.35 10.51
N ASP A 496 6.82 11.45 10.35
CA ASP A 496 6.10 12.72 10.44
C ASP A 496 6.30 13.35 11.82
N TRP A 497 6.22 12.55 12.90
CA TRP A 497 6.50 13.02 14.27
C TRP A 497 7.96 13.47 14.45
N LEU A 498 8.92 12.79 13.81
CA LEU A 498 10.32 13.21 13.76
C LEU A 498 10.57 14.43 12.84
N GLY A 499 9.55 15.01 12.20
CA GLY A 499 9.71 16.16 11.29
C GLY A 499 10.24 15.80 9.90
N GLY A 500 10.19 14.51 9.52
CA GLY A 500 10.68 14.00 8.23
C GLY A 500 9.96 14.56 7.00
N ARG A 501 8.74 15.10 7.16
CA ARG A 501 7.93 15.68 6.08
C ARG A 501 8.41 17.07 5.64
N ASP A 502 9.01 17.82 6.56
CA ASP A 502 9.42 19.21 6.37
C ASP A 502 10.93 19.35 6.10
N LEU A 503 11.63 18.23 5.86
CA LEU A 503 13.07 18.23 5.61
C LEU A 503 13.46 18.92 4.29
N ASP A 504 14.50 19.76 4.36
CA ASP A 504 15.17 20.29 3.18
C ASP A 504 15.80 19.14 2.35
N ARG A 505 15.84 19.28 1.03
CA ARG A 505 16.53 18.35 0.12
C ARG A 505 18.01 18.20 0.42
N GLU A 506 18.62 19.23 1.00
CA GLU A 506 20.01 19.24 1.45
C GLU A 506 20.21 18.53 2.80
N SER A 507 19.15 18.13 3.51
CA SER A 507 19.29 17.33 4.73
C SER A 507 20.00 15.99 4.43
N PRO A 508 21.05 15.64 5.21
CA PRO A 508 21.69 14.32 5.23
C PRO A 508 20.73 13.13 5.22
N ILE A 509 19.57 13.25 5.88
CA ILE A 509 18.58 12.18 6.02
C ILE A 509 17.42 12.29 5.02
N TYR A 510 17.38 13.33 4.19
CA TYR A 510 16.35 13.49 3.15
C TYR A 510 16.17 12.24 2.28
N PRO A 511 17.22 11.52 1.83
CA PRO A 511 17.04 10.31 1.02
C PRO A 511 16.20 9.23 1.72
N LEU A 512 16.35 9.06 3.03
CA LEU A 512 15.62 8.09 3.83
C LEU A 512 14.14 8.43 3.91
N CYS A 513 13.82 9.66 4.34
CA CYS A 513 12.44 10.12 4.48
C CYS A 513 11.75 10.19 3.11
N SER A 514 12.38 10.80 2.11
CA SER A 514 11.87 10.93 0.74
C SER A 514 11.53 9.57 0.12
N ILE A 515 12.39 8.56 0.31
CA ILE A 515 12.14 7.23 -0.23
C ILE A 515 10.94 6.58 0.44
N LEU A 516 10.73 6.74 1.74
CA LEU A 516 9.56 6.19 2.41
C LEU A 516 8.25 6.86 1.98
N TYR A 517 8.24 8.18 1.76
CA TYR A 517 7.05 8.89 1.27
C TYR A 517 6.70 8.57 -0.19
N HIS A 518 7.69 8.26 -1.02
CA HIS A 518 7.51 8.16 -2.47
C HIS A 518 7.67 6.74 -3.05
N THR A 519 8.16 5.79 -2.25
CA THR A 519 8.38 4.40 -2.71
C THR A 519 7.17 3.54 -2.36
N PRO A 520 6.54 2.87 -3.35
CA PRO A 520 5.39 2.02 -3.08
C PRO A 520 5.79 0.80 -2.22
N PRO A 521 4.90 0.29 -1.34
CA PRO A 521 5.18 -0.84 -0.45
C PRO A 521 5.80 -2.06 -1.12
N ARG A 522 5.41 -2.35 -2.37
CA ARG A 522 5.98 -3.46 -3.15
C ARG A 522 7.49 -3.34 -3.35
N ARG A 523 8.02 -2.14 -3.58
CA ARG A 523 9.48 -1.94 -3.71
C ARG A 523 10.19 -2.15 -2.37
N LEU A 524 9.57 -1.78 -1.25
CA LEU A 524 10.09 -2.07 0.08
C LEU A 524 10.15 -3.59 0.34
N LEU A 525 9.16 -4.35 -0.15
CA LEU A 525 9.17 -5.82 -0.10
C LEU A 525 10.26 -6.45 -0.99
N GLU A 526 10.50 -5.89 -2.18
CA GLU A 526 11.59 -6.31 -3.07
C GLU A 526 12.96 -6.11 -2.41
N TRP A 527 13.17 -4.96 -1.75
CA TRP A 527 14.37 -4.70 -0.93
C TRP A 527 14.51 -5.69 0.22
N GLY A 528 13.43 -6.00 0.92
CA GLY A 528 13.43 -7.06 1.96
C GLY A 528 13.92 -8.41 1.43
N SER A 529 13.50 -8.80 0.22
CA SER A 529 13.94 -10.06 -0.42
C SER A 529 15.43 -10.03 -0.82
N GLN A 530 15.91 -8.90 -1.34
CA GLN A 530 17.33 -8.70 -1.69
C GLN A 530 18.22 -8.79 -0.44
N LEU A 531 17.83 -8.11 0.64
CA LEU A 531 18.51 -8.17 1.93
C LEU A 531 18.50 -9.57 2.54
N GLY A 532 17.39 -10.30 2.42
CA GLY A 532 17.30 -11.69 2.85
C GLY A 532 18.35 -12.58 2.17
N THR A 533 18.63 -12.34 0.88
CA THR A 533 19.67 -13.04 0.13
C THR A 533 21.06 -12.64 0.65
N LYS A 534 21.30 -11.34 0.87
CA LYS A 534 22.57 -10.85 1.40
C LYS A 534 22.89 -11.41 2.79
N PHE A 535 21.89 -11.51 3.66
CA PHE A 535 22.05 -12.11 4.98
C PHE A 535 22.40 -13.61 4.91
N GLN A 536 21.86 -14.35 3.95
CA GLN A 536 22.28 -15.74 3.72
C GLN A 536 23.77 -15.82 3.33
N GLU A 537 24.27 -14.93 2.48
CA GLU A 537 25.70 -14.87 2.14
C GLU A 537 26.58 -14.60 3.37
N LEU A 538 26.10 -13.76 4.28
CA LEU A 538 26.78 -13.42 5.54
C LEU A 538 26.66 -14.52 6.61
N GLY A 539 25.89 -15.57 6.36
CA GLY A 539 25.72 -16.72 7.26
C GLY A 539 24.55 -16.59 8.24
N PHE A 540 23.62 -15.68 8.01
CA PHE A 540 22.37 -15.50 8.76
C PHE A 540 21.17 -16.16 8.03
N GLY A 541 20.05 -16.33 8.72
CA GLY A 541 18.83 -16.85 8.11
C GLY A 541 18.15 -15.82 7.19
N ARG A 542 17.47 -16.30 6.14
CA ARG A 542 16.77 -15.44 5.15
C ARG A 542 15.69 -14.57 5.78
N THR A 543 14.98 -15.14 6.77
CA THR A 543 13.83 -14.55 7.48
C THR A 543 14.14 -14.22 8.94
N SER A 544 15.35 -14.50 9.43
CA SER A 544 15.71 -14.24 10.82
C SER A 544 15.98 -12.75 11.04
N GLN A 545 15.59 -12.24 12.21
CA GLN A 545 16.24 -11.09 12.83
C GLN A 545 17.74 -11.43 12.90
N CYS A 546 18.61 -10.56 12.38
CA CYS A 546 20.06 -10.76 12.50
C CYS A 546 20.43 -10.55 13.97
N THR A 547 20.21 -11.58 14.78
CA THR A 547 20.43 -11.57 16.22
C THR A 547 21.78 -12.19 16.54
N PHE A 548 22.46 -11.57 17.48
CA PHE A 548 23.78 -11.96 17.93
C PHE A 548 23.74 -12.50 19.37
N LYS A 549 23.63 -13.82 19.50
CA LYS A 549 23.30 -14.47 20.79
C LYS A 549 24.49 -14.84 21.68
N ASP A 550 25.69 -14.90 21.11
CA ASP A 550 26.91 -15.32 21.82
C ASP A 550 28.16 -14.66 21.22
N PRO A 551 28.68 -13.59 21.87
CA PRO A 551 29.90 -12.93 21.46
C PRO A 551 31.20 -13.71 21.63
N THR A 552 31.20 -14.76 22.45
CA THR A 552 32.42 -15.54 22.72
C THR A 552 32.66 -16.62 21.67
N SER A 553 31.61 -17.05 20.97
CA SER A 553 31.73 -18.01 19.88
C SER A 553 32.46 -17.42 18.68
N ARG A 554 33.66 -17.94 18.37
CA ARG A 554 34.43 -17.56 17.17
C ARG A 554 33.64 -17.69 15.86
N GLN A 555 32.72 -18.66 15.77
CA GLN A 555 31.89 -18.84 14.59
C GLN A 555 30.79 -17.76 14.49
N THR A 556 30.13 -17.46 15.61
CA THR A 556 29.11 -16.39 15.69
C THR A 556 29.76 -15.04 15.41
N TRP A 557 30.91 -14.79 16.03
CA TRP A 557 31.71 -13.59 15.83
C TRP A 557 32.17 -13.40 14.39
N LYS A 558 32.59 -14.46 13.69
CA LYS A 558 32.96 -14.36 12.27
C LYS A 558 31.80 -13.85 11.41
N ARG A 559 30.57 -14.35 11.62
CA ARG A 559 29.38 -13.87 10.90
C ARG A 559 29.08 -12.41 11.22
N PHE A 560 29.22 -12.04 12.49
CA PHE A 560 29.04 -10.68 12.94
C PHE A 560 30.07 -9.71 12.36
N LYS A 561 31.37 -10.06 12.36
CA LYS A 561 32.42 -9.28 11.69
C LYS A 561 32.09 -9.06 10.21
N ASN A 562 31.63 -10.08 9.50
CA ASN A 562 31.20 -9.91 8.10
C ASN A 562 30.02 -8.93 7.96
N LEU A 563 29.04 -8.97 8.87
CA LEU A 563 27.95 -8.01 8.90
C LEU A 563 28.44 -6.59 9.14
N LEU A 564 29.35 -6.40 10.11
CA LEU A 564 29.93 -5.10 10.42
C LEU A 564 30.74 -4.54 9.26
N THR A 565 31.59 -5.36 8.62
CA THR A 565 32.33 -4.97 7.42
C THR A 565 31.36 -4.49 6.34
N TRP A 566 30.28 -5.24 6.10
CA TRP A 566 29.29 -4.85 5.12
C TRP A 566 28.54 -3.56 5.51
N ILE A 567 28.22 -3.36 6.80
CA ILE A 567 27.64 -2.11 7.31
C ILE A 567 28.58 -0.94 7.03
N THR A 568 29.87 -1.04 7.36
CA THR A 568 30.89 -0.03 7.03
C THR A 568 30.92 0.29 5.54
N GLU A 569 30.87 -0.74 4.69
CA GLU A 569 30.89 -0.58 3.24
C GLU A 569 29.68 0.21 2.72
N VAL A 570 28.47 -0.10 3.19
CA VAL A 570 27.23 0.53 2.68
C VAL A 570 26.92 1.86 3.36
N SER A 571 27.17 2.00 4.66
CA SER A 571 26.88 3.21 5.43
C SER A 571 28.01 4.24 5.36
N LYS A 572 29.23 3.82 5.04
CA LYS A 572 30.46 4.66 5.15
C LYS A 572 30.78 5.11 6.58
N TRP A 573 30.16 4.48 7.60
CA TRP A 573 30.50 4.71 8.99
C TRP A 573 31.78 3.95 9.34
N SER A 574 32.85 4.69 9.65
CA SER A 574 34.12 4.11 10.10
C SER A 574 34.12 3.90 11.60
N PHE A 575 34.57 2.75 12.06
CA PHE A 575 34.61 2.41 13.47
C PHE A 575 35.67 1.33 13.70
N ASP A 576 36.15 1.21 14.93
CA ASP A 576 37.06 0.14 15.35
C ASP A 576 36.30 -0.77 16.33
N TRP A 577 36.15 -2.06 16.00
CA TRP A 577 35.38 -2.98 16.85
C TRP A 577 36.30 -3.77 17.77
N PRO A 578 35.95 -3.90 19.06
CA PRO A 578 36.60 -4.84 19.94
C PRO A 578 36.47 -6.27 19.40
N ASP A 579 37.58 -7.03 19.33
CA ASP A 579 37.55 -8.45 19.02
C ASP A 579 37.04 -9.23 20.24
N PHE A 580 35.72 -9.28 20.43
CA PHE A 580 35.10 -9.80 21.65
C PHE A 580 35.53 -11.23 22.03
N PRO A 581 35.69 -12.21 21.11
CA PRO A 581 36.20 -13.54 21.47
C PRO A 581 37.63 -13.56 22.02
N GLU A 582 38.42 -12.52 21.77
CA GLU A 582 39.78 -12.39 22.26
C GLU A 582 39.83 -11.56 23.57
N ARG A 583 38.68 -11.06 24.03
CA ARG A 583 38.51 -10.41 25.33
C ARG A 583 37.79 -11.34 26.29
N GLU A 584 38.13 -11.25 27.57
CA GLU A 584 37.41 -11.99 28.60
C GLU A 584 36.02 -11.39 28.75
N MET A 585 34.98 -12.22 28.58
CA MET A 585 33.59 -11.81 28.73
C MET A 585 32.87 -12.66 29.78
N GLU A 586 32.05 -12.00 30.58
CA GLU A 586 31.12 -12.64 31.51
C GLU A 586 29.74 -12.76 30.85
N CYS A 587 29.16 -13.97 30.93
CA CYS A 587 27.78 -14.22 30.55
C CYS A 587 26.93 -14.34 31.79
N ILE A 588 25.91 -13.49 31.88
CA ILE A 588 24.98 -13.49 33.00
C ILE A 588 23.64 -14.00 32.49
N GLU A 589 23.27 -15.22 32.91
CA GLU A 589 21.94 -15.77 32.61
C GLU A 589 20.88 -15.10 33.48
N LEU A 590 19.84 -14.60 32.83
CA LEU A 590 18.78 -13.84 33.48
C LEU A 590 17.69 -14.81 34.00
N ALA A 591 17.86 -15.30 35.24
CA ALA A 591 16.93 -16.25 35.87
C ALA A 591 15.77 -15.57 36.64
N CYS A 592 14.59 -16.21 36.63
CA CYS A 592 13.33 -15.69 37.17
C CYS A 592 13.31 -15.59 38.72
N GLN A 593 13.08 -14.37 39.21
CA GLN A 593 12.56 -13.98 40.53
C GLN A 593 13.50 -14.13 41.75
N PRO A 594 13.74 -13.05 42.53
CA PRO A 594 14.28 -13.18 43.88
C PRO A 594 13.27 -13.90 44.79
N ARG A 595 13.75 -14.81 45.65
CA ARG A 595 12.90 -15.57 46.61
C ARG A 595 12.34 -14.72 47.75
N GLN A 596 12.95 -13.56 48.02
CA GLN A 596 12.53 -12.62 49.05
C GLN A 596 12.05 -11.31 48.43
N LYS A 597 11.01 -10.72 49.03
CA LYS A 597 10.54 -9.37 48.67
C LYS A 597 11.53 -8.32 49.19
N PRO A 598 11.77 -7.25 48.42
CA PRO A 598 12.61 -6.13 48.87
C PRO A 598 12.00 -5.39 50.06
N SER A 599 12.87 -4.87 50.92
CA SER A 599 12.62 -3.94 52.02
C SER A 599 13.71 -2.86 52.04
N ALA A 600 13.49 -1.77 52.78
CA ALA A 600 14.49 -0.71 52.93
C ALA A 600 15.83 -1.22 53.52
N GLU A 601 15.76 -2.30 54.31
CA GLU A 601 16.91 -2.89 55.01
C GLU A 601 17.75 -3.83 54.12
N ASN A 602 17.14 -4.44 53.10
CA ASN A 602 17.82 -5.38 52.20
C ASN A 602 18.04 -4.86 50.78
N TYR A 603 17.66 -3.60 50.51
CA TYR A 603 17.68 -2.99 49.19
C TYR A 603 19.08 -2.99 48.56
N GLU A 604 20.10 -2.45 49.25
CA GLU A 604 21.46 -2.40 48.70
C GLU A 604 22.06 -3.80 48.47
N ALA A 605 21.80 -4.74 49.38
CA ALA A 605 22.23 -6.13 49.19
C ALA A 605 21.52 -6.81 48.01
N MET A 606 20.22 -6.51 47.79
CA MET A 606 19.49 -6.99 46.61
C MET A 606 19.95 -6.30 45.32
N LEU A 607 20.37 -5.03 45.36
CA LEU A 607 21.00 -4.34 44.23
C LEU A 607 22.34 -4.98 43.86
N GLU A 608 23.16 -5.32 44.85
CA GLU A 608 24.43 -6.02 44.63
C GLU A 608 24.21 -7.43 44.07
N GLN A 609 23.15 -8.12 44.52
CA GLN A 609 22.85 -9.49 44.10
C GLN A 609 22.09 -9.57 42.75
N PHE A 610 21.28 -8.56 42.42
CA PHE A 610 20.46 -8.51 41.20
C PHE A 610 20.52 -7.13 40.48
N PRO A 611 21.70 -6.59 40.16
CA PRO A 611 21.85 -5.24 39.62
C PRO A 611 21.17 -5.05 38.26
N PHE A 612 20.92 -6.14 37.53
CA PHE A 612 20.33 -6.15 36.20
C PHE A 612 18.80 -6.09 36.18
N SER A 613 18.15 -6.29 37.33
CA SER A 613 16.68 -6.19 37.47
C SER A 613 16.11 -4.79 37.17
N PHE A 614 16.99 -3.77 37.06
CA PHE A 614 16.62 -2.39 36.70
C PHE A 614 16.59 -2.11 35.20
N ALA A 615 17.42 -2.81 34.42
CA ALA A 615 17.53 -2.61 32.98
C ALA A 615 16.52 -3.49 32.22
N LEU A 616 16.33 -4.73 32.65
CA LEU A 616 15.71 -5.78 31.83
C LEU A 616 14.20 -5.91 32.08
N THR A 617 13.36 -5.92 31.05
CA THR A 617 12.20 -6.84 31.03
C THR A 617 11.61 -7.15 29.65
N SER A 618 11.51 -8.44 29.34
CA SER A 618 10.78 -9.04 28.20
C SER A 618 9.71 -10.04 28.67
N ARG A 619 8.61 -10.17 27.89
CA ARG A 619 7.29 -10.70 28.32
C ARG A 619 6.77 -11.87 27.48
N ARG A 620 7.57 -12.91 27.20
CA ARG A 620 7.05 -14.13 26.54
C ARG A 620 6.98 -15.33 27.49
N ASN A 621 5.79 -15.56 28.05
CA ASN A 621 5.30 -16.82 28.66
C ASN A 621 6.19 -17.59 29.68
N THR A 622 7.25 -16.99 30.22
CA THR A 622 8.03 -17.54 31.33
C THR A 622 8.08 -16.53 32.48
N GLY A 623 7.02 -16.48 33.29
CA GLY A 623 6.93 -15.82 34.62
C GLY A 623 8.01 -14.84 35.06
N LEU A 624 8.22 -13.72 34.36
CA LEU A 624 9.10 -12.64 34.81
C LEU A 624 8.27 -11.50 35.42
N SER A 625 8.48 -11.30 36.72
CA SER A 625 7.87 -10.23 37.49
C SER A 625 8.93 -9.50 38.33
N PHE A 626 9.06 -8.19 38.07
CA PHE A 626 9.44 -7.06 38.94
C PHE A 626 10.84 -6.41 38.86
N THR A 627 10.77 -5.07 38.93
CA THR A 627 11.73 -4.08 39.48
C THR A 627 11.36 -3.81 40.95
N LEU A 628 12.33 -3.63 41.85
CA LEU A 628 12.08 -3.41 43.29
C LEU A 628 11.52 -1.98 43.56
N LEU A 629 10.49 -1.89 44.41
CA LEU A 629 9.87 -0.67 44.93
C LEU A 629 10.01 -0.63 46.47
N PRO A 630 10.51 0.46 47.10
CA PRO A 630 10.24 0.77 48.51
C PRO A 630 8.88 1.48 48.63
N ALA A 631 8.04 1.04 49.56
CA ALA A 631 6.77 1.68 49.86
C ALA A 631 6.95 2.76 50.94
N ASN A 632 6.80 4.03 50.56
CA ASN A 632 6.16 5.10 51.33
C ASN A 632 5.60 6.15 50.37
N LEU A 633 4.68 5.69 49.51
CA LEU A 633 3.61 6.50 48.91
C LEU A 633 2.29 6.01 49.50
#